data_AF-A0A8T5QWY1-F1
#
_entry.id   AF-A0A8T5QWY1-F1
#
_cell.length_a   1.000
_cell.length_b   1.000
_cell.length_c   1.000
_cell.angle_alpha   90.00
_cell.angle_beta   90.00
_cell.angle_gamma   90.00
#
_symmetry.space_group_name_H-M   'P 1'
#
loop_
_entity.id
_entity.type
_entity.pdbx_description
1 polymer ?
#
loop_
_entity_poly.entity_id
_entity_poly.type
_entity_poly.pdbx_seq_one_letter_code
_entity_poly.pdbx_strand_id
1 'polypeptide(L)'
;MKYWFRKRRGLFSRDLGWGWIPISIEGWICTFVLLILIILSAYDSKLYDESKINVIRFLISLIILLVLFTALAVQKTRPEKKER
;
A
#
# COMPACT_ATOMS: atom_id res chain seq x y z
N MET A 1 6.63 13.37 -11.93
CA MET A 1 6.57 12.24 -12.91
C MET A 1 5.13 11.75 -13.10
N LYS A 2 4.71 11.29 -14.30
CA LYS A 2 3.29 10.90 -14.56
C LYS A 2 2.84 9.63 -13.83
N TYR A 3 3.76 8.69 -13.56
CA TYR A 3 3.45 7.41 -12.93
C TYR A 3 4.36 7.19 -11.73
N TRP A 4 3.76 6.80 -10.60
CA TRP A 4 4.48 6.58 -9.35
C TRP A 4 4.75 5.10 -9.08
N PHE A 5 3.87 4.25 -9.57
CA PHE A 5 3.90 2.81 -9.35
C PHE A 5 3.85 2.04 -10.68
N ARG A 6 4.36 0.80 -10.65
CA ARG A 6 4.13 -0.22 -11.67
C ARG A 6 3.49 -1.45 -11.05
N LYS A 7 2.71 -2.22 -11.82
CA LYS A 7 2.25 -3.53 -11.36
C LYS A 7 3.42 -4.50 -11.16
N ARG A 8 3.28 -5.37 -10.17
CA ARG A 8 4.25 -6.45 -9.92
C ARG A 8 4.14 -7.49 -11.03
N ARG A 9 5.28 -7.81 -11.64
CA ARG A 9 5.41 -8.90 -12.62
C ARG A 9 5.59 -10.24 -11.91
N GLY A 10 4.93 -11.27 -12.41
CA GLY A 10 5.08 -12.64 -11.92
C GLY A 10 6.31 -13.34 -12.44
N LEU A 11 6.65 -14.46 -11.80
CA LEU A 11 7.70 -15.37 -12.29
C LEU A 11 7.27 -16.06 -13.59
N PHE A 12 5.97 -16.34 -13.75
CA PHE A 12 5.37 -17.07 -14.88
C PHE A 12 4.35 -16.25 -15.70
N SER A 13 4.02 -15.03 -15.29
CA SER A 13 3.10 -14.14 -16.00
C SER A 13 3.68 -12.72 -16.02
N ARG A 14 3.50 -11.99 -17.12
CA ARG A 14 3.94 -10.59 -17.23
C ARG A 14 3.35 -9.73 -16.12
N ASP A 15 2.16 -10.07 -15.61
CA ASP A 15 1.52 -9.41 -14.49
C ASP A 15 0.94 -10.43 -13.51
N LEU A 16 1.25 -10.27 -12.22
CA LEU A 16 0.64 -11.07 -11.15
C LEU A 16 -0.81 -10.67 -10.89
N GLY A 17 -1.30 -9.57 -11.49
CA GLY A 17 -2.62 -8.99 -11.22
C GLY A 17 -2.70 -8.24 -9.89
N TRP A 18 -1.85 -8.57 -8.91
CA TRP A 18 -1.80 -7.98 -7.57
C TRP A 18 -0.43 -7.37 -7.23
N GLY A 19 -0.45 -6.27 -6.48
CA GLY A 19 0.74 -5.60 -5.95
C GLY A 19 1.29 -4.49 -6.84
N TRP A 20 1.86 -3.47 -6.19
CA TRP A 20 2.43 -2.28 -6.80
C TRP A 20 3.85 -2.05 -6.32
N ILE A 21 4.75 -1.75 -7.25
CA ILE A 21 6.15 -1.44 -6.96
C ILE A 21 6.35 0.06 -7.23
N PRO A 22 6.84 0.84 -6.25
CA PRO A 22 7.19 2.24 -6.49
C PRO A 22 8.33 2.33 -7.51
N ILE A 23 8.17 3.18 -8.52
CA ILE A 23 9.16 3.41 -9.59
C ILE A 23 9.71 4.84 -9.59
N SER A 24 9.06 5.74 -8.85
CA SER A 24 9.42 7.15 -8.74
C SER A 24 9.74 7.50 -7.29
N ILE A 25 10.41 8.63 -7.08
CA ILE A 25 10.69 9.16 -5.75
C ILE A 25 9.38 9.43 -5.01
N GLU A 26 8.37 10.01 -5.68
CA GLU A 26 7.05 10.26 -5.10
C GLU A 26 6.36 8.97 -4.64
N GLY A 27 6.51 7.89 -5.41
CA GLY A 27 6.02 6.56 -5.05
C GLY A 27 6.71 6.00 -3.81
N TRP A 28 8.04 6.12 -3.73
CA TRP A 28 8.81 5.71 -2.54
C TRP A 28 8.43 6.53 -1.31
N ILE A 29 8.32 7.85 -1.43
CA ILE A 29 7.86 8.73 -0.34
C ILE A 29 6.48 8.29 0.14
N CYS A 30 5.54 8.02 -0.77
CA CYS A 30 4.21 7.55 -0.42
C CYS A 30 4.25 6.19 0.32
N THR A 31 5.10 5.27 -0.11
CA THR A 31 5.31 3.99 0.59
C THR A 31 5.91 4.19 1.99
N PHE A 32 6.90 5.08 2.15
CA PHE A 32 7.46 5.40 3.47
C PHE A 32 6.43 6.06 4.39
N VAL A 33 5.62 6.98 3.86
CA VAL A 33 4.52 7.59 4.61
C VAL A 33 3.53 6.53 5.09
N LEU A 34 3.16 5.56 4.24
CA LEU A 34 2.31 4.44 4.66
C LEU A 34 2.94 3.65 5.82
N LEU A 35 4.22 3.29 5.71
CA LEU A 35 4.91 2.54 6.77
C LEU A 35 4.93 3.32 8.10
N ILE A 36 5.22 4.62 8.04
CA ILE A 36 5.19 5.50 9.22
C ILE A 36 3.78 5.52 9.82
N LEU A 37 2.73 5.67 8.99
CA LEU A 37 1.35 5.69 9.47
C LEU A 37 0.92 4.36 10.11
N ILE A 38 1.38 3.22 9.58
CA ILE A 38 1.11 1.91 10.19
C ILE A 38 1.79 1.80 11.57
N ILE A 39 3.04 2.23 11.68
CA ILE A 39 3.77 2.24 12.94
C ILE A 39 3.07 3.15 13.95
N LEU A 40 2.73 4.39 13.56
CA LEU A 40 2.00 5.33 14.41
C LEU A 40 0.63 4.77 14.83
N SER A 41 -0.10 4.12 13.92
CA SER A 41 -1.37 3.47 14.23
C SER A 41 -1.22 2.33 15.24
N ALA A 42 -0.12 1.58 15.19
CA ALA A 42 0.17 0.52 16.17
C ALA A 42 0.46 1.12 17.56
N TYR A 43 1.22 2.22 17.62
CA TYR A 43 1.47 2.96 18.86
C TYR A 43 0.20 3.59 19.44
N ASP A 44 -0.62 4.28 18.63
CA ASP A 44 -1.90 4.90 19.05
C ASP A 44 -2.89 3.85 19.57
N SER A 45 -2.94 2.70 18.91
CA SER A 45 -3.80 1.60 19.33
C SER A 45 -3.26 0.85 20.55
N LYS A 46 -2.08 1.19 21.07
CA LYS A 46 -1.41 0.49 22.19
C LYS A 46 -1.38 -1.03 21.96
N LEU A 47 -0.83 -1.45 20.82
CA LEU A 47 -0.82 -2.86 20.43
C LEU A 47 -0.04 -3.78 21.39
N TYR A 48 0.77 -3.19 22.26
CA TYR A 48 1.52 -3.88 23.31
C TYR A 48 0.67 -4.25 24.53
N ASP A 49 -0.55 -3.73 24.66
CA ASP A 49 -1.51 -4.12 25.71
C ASP A 49 -2.31 -5.35 25.28
N GLU A 50 -2.70 -6.21 26.22
CA GLU A 50 -3.47 -7.45 25.97
C GLU A 50 -4.96 -7.19 25.60
N SER A 51 -5.33 -5.96 25.27
CA SER A 51 -6.71 -5.57 24.96
C SER A 51 -7.13 -5.98 23.55
N LYS A 52 -8.14 -6.84 23.45
CA LYS A 52 -8.74 -7.22 22.15
C LYS A 52 -9.32 -6.02 21.39
N ILE A 53 -9.84 -5.03 22.11
CA ILE A 53 -10.42 -3.81 21.52
C ILE A 53 -9.34 -3.00 20.79
N ASN A 54 -8.15 -2.92 21.39
CA ASN A 54 -6.99 -2.23 20.81
C ASN A 54 -6.52 -2.91 19.52
N VAL A 55 -6.49 -4.25 19.50
CA VAL A 55 -6.17 -5.03 18.30
C VAL A 55 -7.20 -4.78 17.20
N ILE A 56 -8.51 -4.79 17.52
CA ILE A 56 -9.56 -4.51 16.54
C ILE A 56 -9.44 -3.10 15.98
N ARG A 57 -9.19 -2.09 16.83
CA ARG A 57 -8.98 -0.70 16.41
C ARG A 57 -7.80 -0.58 15.44
N PHE A 58 -6.68 -1.24 15.74
CA PHE A 58 -5.53 -1.27 14.83
C PHE A 58 -5.86 -1.94 13.49
N LEU A 59 -6.54 -3.09 13.50
CA LEU A 59 -6.90 -3.80 12.28
C LEU A 59 -7.80 -2.96 11.37
N ILE A 60 -8.77 -2.23 11.94
CA ILE A 60 -9.62 -1.30 11.19
C ILE A 60 -8.78 -0.19 10.56
N SER A 61 -7.92 0.47 11.33
CA SER A 61 -7.02 1.50 10.82
C SER A 61 -6.09 0.98 9.73
N LEU A 62 -5.54 -0.22 9.90
CA LEU A 62 -4.68 -0.88 8.92
C LEU A 62 -5.43 -1.11 7.60
N ILE A 63 -6.65 -1.65 7.66
CA ILE A 63 -7.48 -1.87 6.46
C ILE A 63 -7.75 -0.54 5.75
N ILE A 64 -8.13 0.51 6.49
CA ILE A 64 -8.38 1.84 5.91
C ILE A 64 -7.13 2.37 5.22
N LEU A 65 -5.97 2.32 5.87
CA LEU A 65 -4.70 2.78 5.30
C LEU A 65 -4.33 2.00 4.03
N LEU A 66 -4.51 0.67 4.03
CA LEU A 66 -4.22 -0.17 2.87
C LEU A 66 -5.17 0.10 1.70
N VAL A 67 -6.46 0.33 1.98
CA VAL A 67 -7.45 0.69 0.93
C VAL A 67 -7.11 2.04 0.32
N LEU A 68 -6.81 3.05 1.14
CA LEU A 68 -6.42 4.38 0.66
C LEU A 68 -5.13 4.32 -0.17
N PHE A 69 -4.12 3.62 0.32
CA PHE A 69 -2.88 3.42 -0.41
C PHE A 69 -3.10 2.69 -1.73
N THR A 70 -3.93 1.64 -1.73
CA THR A 70 -4.27 0.88 -2.94
C THR A 70 -5.00 1.75 -3.95
N ALA A 71 -5.98 2.54 -3.53
CA ALA A 71 -6.71 3.46 -4.39
C ALA A 71 -5.76 4.49 -5.04
N LEU A 72 -4.83 5.06 -4.25
CA LEU A 72 -3.81 5.98 -4.75
C LEU A 72 -2.86 5.27 -5.73
N ALA A 73 -2.37 4.09 -5.37
CA ALA A 73 -1.45 3.31 -6.20
C ALA A 73 -2.09 2.98 -7.54
N VAL A 74 -3.35 2.53 -7.57
CA VAL A 74 -4.11 2.27 -8.81
C VAL A 74 -4.17 3.51 -9.69
N GLN A 75 -4.52 4.67 -9.14
CA GLN A 75 -4.61 5.93 -9.91
C GLN A 75 -3.27 6.39 -10.47
N LYS A 76 -2.17 6.14 -9.75
CA LYS A 76 -0.81 6.54 -10.13
C LYS A 76 0.00 5.43 -10.79
N THR A 77 -0.65 4.32 -11.15
CA THR A 77 0.00 3.22 -11.85
C THR A 77 -0.04 3.46 -13.35
N ARG A 78 1.06 3.11 -14.03
CA ARG A 78 1.12 3.12 -15.49
C ARG A 78 0.11 2.11 -16.08
N PRO A 79 -0.81 2.51 -16.97
CA PRO A 79 -1.67 1.56 -17.66
C PRO A 79 -0.84 0.64 -18.55
N GLU A 80 -1.14 -0.65 -18.52
CA GLU A 80 -0.53 -1.62 -19.44
C GLU A 80 -0.94 -1.31 -20.88
N LYS A 81 0.03 -1.36 -21.81
CA LYS A 81 -0.30 -1.37 -23.23
C LYS A 81 -0.99 -2.70 -23.50
N LYS A 82 -2.29 -2.68 -23.84
CA LYS A 82 -2.94 -3.80 -24.53
C LYS A 82 -2.19 -4.01 -25.85
N GLU A 83 -1.41 -5.08 -25.95
CA GLU A 83 -0.92 -5.57 -27.25
C GLU A 83 -2.17 -5.86 -28.10
N ARG A 84 -2.25 -5.22 -29.27
CA ARG A 84 -3.30 -5.45 -30.28
C ARG A 84 -2.98 -6.71 -31.06
#